data_AF-A0A9E7BNJ5-F1
#
_entry.id   AF-A0A9E7BNJ5-F1
#
_cell.length_a   1.000
_cell.length_b   1.000
_cell.length_c   1.000
_cell.angle_alpha   90.00
_cell.angle_beta   90.00
_cell.angle_gamma   90.00
#
_symmetry.space_group_name_H-M   'P 1'
#
loop_
_entity.id
_entity.type
_entity.pdbx_description
1 polymer ?
#
loop_
_entity_poly.entity_id
_entity_poly.type
_entity_poly.pdbx_seq_one_letter_code
_entity_poly.pdbx_strand_id
1 'polypeptide(L)'
;MSKPSEASGFRSPSTTVTPATTKRQRTTITFYLSDALRNRARAVYRATSFAERDSSWSEMLTKALLAEVERRELEHNDGKPFSASEEPLTPGRPIGF
;
A
#
# COMPACT_ATOMS: atom_id res chain seq x y z
N MET A 1 4.82 -69.34 -9.96
CA MET A 1 5.62 -68.25 -9.35
C MET A 1 6.75 -67.87 -10.30
N SER A 2 6.76 -66.65 -10.85
CA SER A 2 7.83 -66.14 -11.73
C SER A 2 8.17 -64.68 -11.42
N LYS A 3 9.38 -64.50 -10.85
CA LYS A 3 10.40 -63.43 -10.95
C LYS A 3 10.10 -61.91 -10.74
N PRO A 4 11.15 -61.12 -10.34
CA PRO A 4 11.06 -59.82 -9.67
C PRO A 4 11.34 -58.60 -10.59
N SER A 5 11.06 -57.38 -10.13
CA SER A 5 11.41 -56.14 -10.86
C SER A 5 11.95 -55.04 -9.92
N GLU A 6 13.28 -54.91 -9.98
CA GLU A 6 14.05 -53.68 -10.24
C GLU A 6 13.87 -52.42 -9.38
N ALA A 7 14.96 -52.09 -8.69
CA ALA A 7 15.21 -50.79 -8.07
C ALA A 7 15.27 -49.68 -9.13
N SER A 8 14.55 -48.58 -8.91
CA SER A 8 14.67 -47.37 -9.71
C SER A 8 14.95 -46.17 -8.80
N GLY A 9 16.03 -45.46 -9.13
CA GLY A 9 16.65 -44.43 -8.31
C GLY A 9 15.81 -43.16 -8.20
N PHE A 10 15.72 -42.64 -6.97
CA PHE A 10 15.25 -41.29 -6.72
C PHE A 10 16.34 -40.29 -7.12
N ARG A 11 16.25 -39.74 -8.33
CA ARG A 11 16.90 -38.47 -8.67
C ARG A 11 15.83 -37.38 -8.71
N SER A 12 15.67 -36.68 -7.59
CA SER A 12 14.85 -35.47 -7.54
C SER A 12 15.63 -34.31 -8.16
N PRO A 13 15.07 -33.56 -9.13
CA PRO A 13 15.62 -32.27 -9.49
C PRO A 13 15.21 -31.24 -8.42
N SER A 14 16.19 -30.66 -7.73
CA SER A 14 15.99 -29.49 -6.88
C SER A 14 15.66 -28.29 -7.76
N THR A 15 14.38 -27.97 -7.92
CA THR A 15 13.94 -26.70 -8.49
C THR A 15 14.13 -25.62 -7.43
N THR A 16 15.20 -24.83 -7.56
CA THR A 16 15.34 -23.57 -6.82
C THR A 16 14.31 -22.58 -7.39
N VAL A 17 13.20 -22.40 -6.70
CA VAL A 17 12.21 -21.36 -7.01
C VAL A 17 12.72 -20.06 -6.40
N THR A 18 13.35 -19.20 -7.20
CA THR A 18 13.62 -17.82 -6.79
C THR A 18 12.28 -17.06 -6.78
N PRO A 19 11.81 -16.53 -5.64
CA PRO A 19 10.58 -15.75 -5.63
C PRO A 19 10.83 -14.43 -6.35
N ALA A 20 10.16 -14.23 -7.49
CA ALA A 20 10.10 -12.95 -8.17
C ALA A 20 9.46 -11.92 -7.23
N THR A 21 10.25 -10.97 -6.75
CA THR A 21 9.73 -9.84 -5.97
C THR A 21 9.09 -8.86 -6.94
N THR A 22 7.76 -8.95 -7.11
CA THR A 22 7.00 -7.95 -7.87
C THR A 22 7.23 -6.58 -7.24
N LYS A 23 7.94 -5.70 -7.94
CA LYS A 23 8.17 -4.32 -7.47
C LYS A 23 6.81 -3.65 -7.28
N ARG A 24 6.50 -3.26 -6.03
CA ARG A 24 5.30 -2.51 -5.68
C ARG A 24 5.34 -1.18 -6.43
N GLN A 25 4.49 -1.02 -7.46
CA GLN A 25 4.41 0.20 -8.24
C GLN A 25 3.96 1.34 -7.33
N ARG A 26 4.70 2.46 -7.34
CA ARG A 26 4.36 3.66 -6.57
C ARG A 26 3.76 4.69 -7.51
N THR A 27 2.55 5.13 -7.22
CA THR A 27 1.88 6.20 -7.95
C THR A 27 2.18 7.53 -7.28
N THR A 28 2.61 8.52 -8.07
CA THR A 28 2.77 9.90 -7.58
C THR A 28 1.42 10.61 -7.66
N ILE A 29 1.01 11.22 -6.56
CA ILE A 29 -0.17 12.08 -6.49
C ILE A 29 0.24 13.51 -6.16
N THR A 30 -0.48 14.48 -6.71
CA THR A 30 -0.33 15.91 -6.37
C THR A 30 -1.67 16.43 -5.88
N PHE A 31 -1.68 17.19 -4.80
CA PHE A 31 -2.88 17.82 -4.25
C PHE A 31 -2.53 19.17 -3.62
N TYR A 32 -3.56 19.98 -3.41
CA TYR A 32 -3.39 21.33 -2.88
C TYR A 32 -3.44 21.33 -1.35
N LEU A 33 -2.55 22.13 -0.75
CA LEU A 33 -2.52 22.42 0.68
C LEU A 33 -2.38 23.93 0.86
N SER A 34 -2.96 24.49 1.91
CA SER A 34 -2.62 25.86 2.31
C SER A 34 -1.16 25.93 2.76
N ASP A 35 -0.51 27.08 2.53
CA ASP A 35 0.87 27.29 2.96
C ASP A 35 1.04 27.12 4.47
N ALA A 36 0.05 27.58 5.25
CA ALA A 36 0.03 27.43 6.70
C ALA A 36 0.04 25.96 7.11
N LEU A 37 -0.81 25.11 6.50
CA LEU A 37 -0.86 23.69 6.81
C LEU A 37 0.42 22.98 6.38
N ARG A 38 0.93 23.28 5.18
CA ARG A 38 2.19 22.73 4.68
C ARG A 38 3.35 23.05 5.62
N ASN A 39 3.49 24.30 6.05
CA ASN A 39 4.58 24.74 6.92
C ASN A 39 4.47 24.08 8.31
N ARG A 40 3.26 24.07 8.90
CA ARG A 40 3.01 23.41 10.18
C ARG A 40 3.34 21.92 10.12
N ALA A 41 2.85 21.21 9.11
CA ALA A 41 3.07 19.78 8.98
C ALA A 41 4.56 19.46 8.78
N ARG A 42 5.30 20.26 7.99
CA ARG A 42 6.76 20.11 7.85
C ARG A 42 7.51 20.34 9.17
N ALA A 43 7.06 21.29 9.99
CA ALA A 43 7.65 21.52 11.30
C ALA A 43 7.43 20.31 12.23
N VAL A 44 6.22 19.74 12.24
CA VAL A 44 5.91 18.52 13.00
C VAL A 44 6.78 17.36 12.54
N TYR A 45 6.83 17.06 11.24
CA TYR A 45 7.68 15.98 10.71
C TYR A 45 9.14 16.12 11.14
N ARG A 46 9.71 17.33 11.04
CA ARG A 46 11.10 17.58 11.47
C ARG A 46 11.31 17.31 12.96
N ALA A 47 10.30 17.57 13.79
CA ALA A 47 10.37 17.37 15.23
C ALA A 47 10.12 15.91 15.65
N THR A 48 9.31 15.16 14.88
CA THR A 48 8.78 13.85 15.33
C THR A 48 9.22 12.66 14.49
N SER A 49 9.76 12.84 13.28
CA SER A 49 10.01 11.74 12.33
C SER A 49 10.82 10.58 12.91
N PHE A 50 11.81 10.87 13.76
CA PHE A 50 12.61 9.83 14.41
C PHE A 50 11.79 9.01 15.41
N ALA A 51 10.98 9.69 16.25
CA ALA A 51 10.14 9.04 17.25
C ALA A 51 9.02 8.21 16.59
N GLU A 52 8.42 8.74 15.53
CA GLU A 52 7.35 8.10 14.75
C GLU A 52 7.89 7.09 13.72
N ARG A 53 9.22 6.94 13.62
CA ARG A 53 9.92 6.06 12.68
C ARG A 53 9.53 6.30 11.21
N ASP A 54 9.36 7.56 10.84
CA ASP A 54 9.13 7.95 9.45
C ASP A 54 10.46 8.01 8.70
N SER A 55 10.62 7.18 7.67
CA SER A 55 11.79 7.20 6.78
C SER A 55 11.78 8.41 5.84
N SER A 56 10.61 9.01 5.60
CA SER A 56 10.45 10.16 4.71
C SER A 56 9.21 10.98 5.03
N TRP A 57 9.20 12.23 4.53
CA TRP A 57 8.03 13.10 4.56
C TRP A 57 6.79 12.45 3.93
N SER A 58 6.98 11.77 2.80
CA SER A 58 5.91 11.05 2.11
C SER A 58 5.35 9.91 2.94
N GLU A 59 6.16 9.23 3.75
CA GLU A 59 5.68 8.17 4.63
C GLU A 59 4.75 8.70 5.73
N MET A 60 5.11 9.82 6.37
CA MET A 60 4.23 10.48 7.33
C MET A 60 2.88 10.84 6.68
N LEU A 61 2.90 11.38 5.46
CA LEU A 61 1.67 11.71 4.72
C LEU A 61 0.88 10.46 4.32
N THR A 62 1.55 9.36 3.97
CA THR A 62 0.88 8.07 3.70
C THR A 62 0.19 7.53 4.95
N LYS A 63 0.84 7.58 6.12
CA LYS A 63 0.23 7.19 7.41
C LYS A 63 -0.99 8.05 7.72
N ALA A 64 -0.88 9.37 7.53
CA ALA A 64 -2.00 10.29 7.74
C ALA A 64 -3.18 10.03 6.78
N LEU A 65 -2.90 9.76 5.51
CA LEU A 65 -3.92 9.42 4.52
C LEU A 65 -4.60 8.09 4.87
N LEU A 66 -3.82 7.07 5.24
CA LEU A 66 -4.34 5.77 5.65
C LEU A 66 -5.26 5.90 6.88
N ALA A 67 -4.84 6.66 7.89
CA ALA A 67 -5.64 6.88 9.08
C ALA A 67 -7.01 7.52 8.77
N GLU A 68 -7.05 8.49 7.84
CA GLU A 68 -8.32 9.09 7.41
C GLU A 68 -9.18 8.13 6.57
N VAL A 69 -8.57 7.29 5.73
CA VAL A 69 -9.28 6.25 4.98
C VAL A 69 -9.92 5.26 5.94
N GLU A 70 -9.15 4.69 6.87
CA GLU A 70 -9.62 3.75 7.88
C GLU A 70 -10.73 4.36 8.75
N ARG A 71 -10.61 5.63 9.13
CA ARG A 71 -11.65 6.37 9.87
C ARG A 71 -12.96 6.41 9.09
N ARG A 72 -12.92 6.67 7.77
CA ARG A 72 -14.11 6.73 6.91
C ARG A 72 -14.69 5.35 6.64
N GLU A 73 -13.86 4.33 6.48
CA GLU A 73 -14.31 2.94 6.36
C GLU A 73 -15.04 2.51 7.62
N LEU A 74 -14.53 2.88 8.79
CA LEU A 74 -15.19 2.64 10.07
C LEU A 74 -16.54 3.38 10.18
N GLU A 75 -16.58 4.65 9.80
CA GLU A 75 -17.78 5.49 9.91
C GLU A 75 -18.87 5.14 8.89
N HIS A 76 -18.50 4.69 7.69
CA HIS A 76 -19.40 4.59 6.56
C HIS A 76 -19.53 3.19 5.93
N ASN A 77 -18.71 2.23 6.35
CA ASN A 77 -18.70 0.89 5.76
C ASN A 77 -18.39 -0.23 6.78
N ASP A 78 -18.79 -0.04 8.04
CA ASP A 78 -18.58 -1.02 9.13
C ASP A 78 -17.12 -1.46 9.31
N GLY A 79 -16.17 -0.56 9.01
CA GLY A 79 -14.73 -0.86 9.04
C GLY A 79 -14.25 -1.74 7.89
N LYS A 80 -15.09 -2.00 6.88
CA LYS A 80 -14.71 -2.75 5.69
C LYS A 80 -14.12 -1.80 4.64
N PRO A 81 -13.13 -2.26 3.86
CA PRO A 81 -12.63 -1.48 2.74
C PRO A 81 -13.71 -1.21 1.68
N PHE A 82 -13.66 -0.04 1.06
CA PHE A 82 -14.47 0.25 -0.12
C PHE A 82 -13.92 -0.50 -1.35
N SER A 83 -14.80 -0.87 -2.28
CA SER A 83 -14.40 -1.48 -3.54
C SER A 83 -13.54 -0.52 -4.37
N ALA A 84 -12.29 -0.89 -4.64
CA ALA A 84 -11.41 -0.14 -5.52
C ALA A 84 -11.81 -0.36 -6.99
N SER A 85 -11.93 0.71 -7.76
CA SER A 85 -11.98 0.68 -9.22
C SER A 85 -10.83 1.49 -9.79
N GLU A 86 -10.31 1.07 -10.94
CA GLU A 86 -9.33 1.85 -11.73
C GLU A 86 -10.02 2.94 -12.56
N GLU A 87 -11.34 3.08 -12.43
CA GLU A 87 -12.11 4.10 -13.13
C GLU A 87 -11.78 5.49 -12.58
N PRO A 88 -11.60 6.51 -13.45
CA PRO A 88 -11.44 7.88 -13.00
C PRO A 88 -12.60 8.30 -12.10
N LEU A 89 -12.29 9.09 -11.07
CA LEU A 89 -13.32 9.72 -10.24
C LEU A 89 -14.30 10.50 -11.14
N THR A 90 -15.60 10.33 -10.88
CA THR A 90 -16.62 11.09 -11.61
C THR A 90 -16.32 12.57 -11.49
N PRO A 91 -16.33 13.35 -12.60
CA PRO A 91 -16.17 14.79 -12.53
C PRO A 91 -17.12 15.39 -11.49
N GLY A 92 -16.61 16.25 -10.63
CA GLY A 92 -17.42 16.88 -9.58
C GLY A 92 -18.65 17.57 -10.19
N ARG A 93 -19.82 17.40 -9.57
CA ARG A 93 -21.00 18.19 -9.92
C ARG A 93 -20.68 19.67 -9.65
N PRO A 94 -20.95 20.59 -10.59
CA PRO A 94 -20.81 22.02 -10.34
C PRO A 94 -21.65 22.38 -9.11
N ILE A 95 -20.98 22.81 -8.05
CA ILE A 95 -21.62 23.46 -6.91
C ILE A 95 -21.83 24.89 -7.40
N GLY A 96 -23.06 25.22 -7.80
CA GLY A 96 -23.38 26.55 -8.31
C GLY A 96 -22.91 27.62 -7.32
N PHE A 97 -22.11 28.56 -7.80
CA PHE A 97 -21.77 29.80 -7.11
C PHE A 97 -22.59 30.93 -7.71
#